data_AF-A0A164F7M4-F1
#
_entry.id   AF-A0A164F7M4-F1
#
_cell.length_a   1.000
_cell.length_b   1.000
_cell.length_c   1.000
_cell.angle_alpha   90.00
_cell.angle_beta   90.00
_cell.angle_gamma   90.00
#
_symmetry.space_group_name_H-M   'P 1'
#
loop_
_entity.id
_entity.type
_entity.pdbx_description
1 polymer ?
#
loop_
_entity_poly.entity_id
_entity_poly.type
_entity_poly.pdbx_seq_one_letter_code
_entity_poly.pdbx_strand_id
1 'polypeptide(L)' 'MSGLINPHAAPEEAAYALLIELVRAQRVPQYEGDISGLLAIYDEAVKHFKEKEPER' A
#
# COMPACT_ATOMS: atom_id res chain seq x y z
N MET A 1 2.89 -3.15 14.96
CA MET A 1 3.41 -4.39 14.36
C MET A 1 4.12 -4.01 13.07
N SER A 2 5.45 -4.04 13.04
CA SER A 2 6.18 -4.19 11.77
C SER A 2 6.67 -5.64 11.77
N GLY A 3 5.73 -6.56 11.60
CA GLY A 3 6.08 -7.86 11.08
C GLY A 3 6.36 -7.63 9.60
N LEU A 4 7.47 -8.14 9.08
CA LEU A 4 7.71 -8.13 7.65
C LEU A 4 6.61 -8.97 6.99
N ILE A 5 5.57 -8.32 6.46
CA ILE A 5 4.51 -8.97 5.69
C ILE A 5 5.12 -9.28 4.33
N ASN A 6 5.05 -10.54 3.89
CA ASN A 6 5.36 -10.86 2.52
C ASN A 6 4.24 -10.28 1.63
N PRO A 7 4.51 -9.26 0.80
CA PRO A 7 3.47 -8.59 0.01
C PRO A 7 2.78 -9.54 -0.98
N HIS A 8 3.44 -10.60 -1.43
CA HIS A 8 2.83 -11.58 -2.32
C HIS A 8 1.96 -12.61 -1.59
N ALA A 9 2.15 -12.78 -0.27
CA ALA A 9 1.34 -13.69 0.54
C ALA A 9 0.06 -13.01 1.06
N ALA A 10 0.13 -11.71 1.38
CA ALA A 10 -1.00 -10.91 1.88
C ALA A 10 -0.96 -9.49 1.27
N PRO A 11 -1.34 -9.34 -0.02
CA PRO A 11 -1.18 -8.08 -0.75
C PRO A 11 -2.01 -6.94 -0.18
N GLU A 12 -3.24 -7.21 0.27
CA GLU A 12 -4.10 -6.20 0.91
C GLU A 12 -3.51 -5.69 2.23
N GLU A 13 -2.99 -6.59 3.08
CA GLU A 13 -2.37 -6.22 4.35
C GLU A 13 -1.07 -5.45 4.14
N ALA A 14 -0.26 -5.85 3.15
CA ALA A 14 0.95 -5.15 2.79
C ALA A 14 0.67 -3.76 2.21
N ALA A 15 -0.36 -3.61 1.36
CA ALA A 15 -0.79 -2.32 0.83
C ALA A 15 -1.30 -1.38 1.95
N TYR A 16 -2.05 -1.92 2.90
CA TYR A 16 -2.51 -1.15 4.07
C TYR A 16 -1.33 -0.70 4.95
N ALA A 17 -0.37 -1.59 5.21
CA ALA A 17 0.84 -1.25 5.96
C ALA A 17 1.67 -0.17 5.25
N LEU A 18 1.84 -0.29 3.93
CA LEU A 18 2.51 0.72 3.10
C LEU A 18 1.81 2.08 3.21
N LEU A 19 0.49 2.13 3.08
CA LEU A 19 -0.28 3.37 3.16
C LEU A 19 -0.08 4.06 4.53
N ILE A 20 -0.12 3.30 5.63
CA ILE A 20 0.15 3.83 6.98
C ILE A 20 1.54 4.46 7.05
N GLU A 21 2.56 3.77 6.55
CA GLU A 21 3.95 4.28 6.60
C GLU A 21 4.14 5.52 5.72
N LEU A 22 3.48 5.58 4.56
CA LEU A 22 3.47 6.78 3.72
C LEU A 22 2.81 7.97 4.44
N VAL A 23 1.70 7.75 5.15
CA VAL A 23 1.04 8.79 5.97
C VAL A 23 1.95 9.23 7.11
N ARG A 24 2.56 8.29 7.85
CA ARG A 24 3.50 8.58 8.96
C ARG A 24 4.70 9.38 8.48
N ALA A 25 5.21 9.06 7.30
CA ALA A 25 6.34 9.74 6.67
C ALA A 25 5.95 11.06 5.97
N GLN A 26 4.66 11.47 6.04
CA GLN A 26 4.13 12.67 5.36
C GLN A 26 4.42 12.67 3.84
N ARG A 27 4.41 11.49 3.23
CA ARG A 27 4.62 11.29 1.78
C ARG A 27 3.33 11.28 0.97
N VAL A 28 2.19 11.31 1.64
CA VAL A 28 0.86 11.50 1.05
C VAL A 28 0.22 12.74 1.64
N PRO A 29 -0.66 13.45 0.90
CA PRO A 29 -1.41 14.57 1.44
C PRO A 29 -2.17 14.14 2.70
N GLN A 30 -2.13 14.97 3.74
CA GLN A 30 -3.00 14.75 4.90
C GLN A 30 -4.46 14.86 4.44
N TYR A 31 -5.33 14.06 5.05
CA TYR A 31 -6.75 14.02 4.69
C TYR A 31 -7.39 15.41 4.90
N GLU A 32 -7.81 16.05 3.81
CA GLU A 32 -8.51 17.36 3.81
C GLU A 32 -9.99 17.23 3.41
N GLY A 33 -10.60 16.04 3.57
CA GLY A 33 -12.00 15.79 3.23
C GLY A 33 -12.20 14.85 2.04
N ASP A 34 -11.17 14.63 1.23
CA ASP A 34 -11.17 13.67 0.11
C ASP A 34 -10.16 12.53 0.34
N ILE A 35 -10.67 11.29 0.43
CA ILE A 35 -9.83 10.08 0.56
C ILE A 35 -9.50 9.42 -0.78
N SER A 36 -10.01 9.92 -1.91
CA SER A 36 -9.91 9.25 -3.21
C SER A 36 -8.45 9.00 -3.63
N GLY A 37 -7.55 9.93 -3.34
CA GLY A 37 -6.12 9.76 -3.58
C GLY A 37 -5.49 8.64 -2.75
N LEU A 38 -5.87 8.51 -1.48
CA LEU A 38 -5.37 7.43 -0.61
C LEU A 38 -5.90 6.06 -1.07
N LEU A 39 -7.16 6.00 -1.50
CA LEU A 39 -7.77 4.79 -2.06
C LEU A 39 -7.08 4.38 -3.37
N ALA A 40 -6.77 5.32 -4.25
CA ALA A 40 -6.05 5.05 -5.49
C ALA A 40 -4.65 4.46 -5.24
N ILE A 41 -3.92 4.98 -4.25
CA ILE A 41 -2.60 4.45 -3.83
C ILE A 41 -2.73 3.02 -3.31
N TYR A 42 -3.76 2.76 -2.49
CA TYR A 42 -4.02 1.42 -1.98
C TYR A 42 -4.30 0.44 -3.13
N ASP A 43 -5.20 0.81 -4.05
CA ASP A 43 -5.56 -0.04 -5.19
C ASP A 43 -4.36 -0.33 -6.11
N GLU A 44 -3.51 0.67 -6.34
CA GLU A 44 -2.26 0.53 -7.10
C GLU A 44 -1.29 -0.43 -6.40
N ALA A 45 -1.09 -0.28 -5.09
CA ALA A 45 -0.22 -1.16 -4.32
C ALA A 45 -0.72 -2.61 -4.30
N VAL A 46 -2.02 -2.83 -4.09
CA VAL A 46 -2.63 -4.17 -4.15
C VAL A 46 -2.42 -4.81 -5.52
N LYS A 47 -2.65 -4.04 -6.59
CA LYS A 47 -2.42 -4.53 -7.95
C LYS A 47 -0.95 -4.94 -8.13
N HIS A 48 -0.02 -4.08 -7.74
CA HIS A 48 1.42 -4.34 -7.86
C HIS A 48 1.84 -5.61 -7.09
N PHE A 49 1.35 -5.81 -5.87
CA PHE A 49 1.70 -6.98 -5.07
C PHE A 49 1.06 -8.29 -5.57
N LYS A 50 -0.07 -8.21 -6.28
CA LYS A 50 -0.72 -9.34 -6.93
C LYS A 50 -0.07 -9.74 -8.26
N GLU A 51 0.60 -8.80 -8.92
CA GLU A 51 1.39 -9.12 -10.11
C GLU A 51 2.55 -10.04 -9.69
N LYS A 52 2.54 -11.28 -10.19
CA LYS A 52 3.68 -12.18 -10.02
C LYS A 52 4.86 -11.55 -10.76
N GLU A 53 6.01 -11.43 -10.11
CA GLU A 53 7.24 -11.10 -10.83
C GLU A 53 7.38 -12.08 -12.00
N PRO A 54 7.59 -11.60 -13.24
CA PRO A 54 7.90 -12.49 -14.33
C PRO A 54 9.20 -13.23 -13.96
N GLU A 55 9.14 -14.56 -13.89
CA GLU A 55 10.32 -15.41 -13.70
C GLU A 55 11.37 -15.00 -14.75
N ARG A 56 12.48 -14.42 -14.28
CA ARG A 56 13.64 -14.03 -15.09
C ARG A 56 14.66 -15.16 -15.17
#